data_AF-A0A2P4WW96-F1
#
_entry.id   AF-A0A2P4WW96-F1
#
_cell.length_a   1.000
_cell.length_b   1.000
_cell.length_c   1.000
_cell.angle_alpha   90.00
_cell.angle_beta   90.00
_cell.angle_gamma   90.00
#
_symmetry.space_group_name_H-M   'P 1'
#
loop_
_entity.id
_entity.type
_entity.pdbx_description
1 polymer ?
#
loop_
_entity_poly.entity_id
_entity_poly.type
_entity_poly.pdbx_seq_one_letter_code
_entity_poly.pdbx_strand_id
1 'polypeptide(L)'
;MSGHGKGATGRGRWGAKQHSKILNTQGITIPAIRRLLRIFLSSHICDAITYAEHGNRKTVKGMDVIYALKRQGRTLYGFAG
;
A
#
# COMPACT_ATOMS: atom_id res chain seq x y z
N MET A 1 20.53 16.67 68.82
CA MET A 1 21.23 16.19 67.60
C MET A 1 20.98 14.70 67.46
N SER A 2 20.63 14.24 66.26
CA SER A 2 20.49 12.85 65.81
C SER A 2 19.35 12.00 66.43
N GLY A 3 18.22 11.95 65.73
CA GLY A 3 17.21 10.89 65.84
C GLY A 3 16.86 10.41 64.43
N HIS A 4 17.40 9.25 64.05
CA HIS A 4 17.33 8.63 62.73
C HIS A 4 15.89 8.21 62.35
N GLY A 5 15.33 8.80 61.30
CA GLY A 5 14.05 8.41 60.72
C GLY A 5 14.19 7.18 59.81
N LYS A 6 13.45 6.11 60.12
CA LYS A 6 13.21 4.96 59.22
C LYS A 6 12.25 5.40 58.11
N GLY A 7 12.77 5.64 56.91
CA GLY A 7 12.01 5.87 55.68
C GLY A 7 12.05 4.64 54.78
N ALA A 8 10.88 4.12 54.44
CA ALA A 8 10.67 2.84 53.79
C ALA A 8 11.35 2.70 52.42
N THR A 9 11.83 1.48 52.17
CA THR A 9 12.37 1.00 50.89
C THR A 9 11.28 1.04 49.82
N GLY A 10 11.31 2.09 48.99
CA GLY A 10 10.46 2.24 47.82
C GLY A 10 10.87 1.27 46.73
N ARG A 11 10.18 0.13 46.67
CA ARG A 11 10.32 -0.89 45.63
C ARG A 11 10.04 -0.30 44.23
N GLY A 12 11.08 -0.39 43.41
CA GLY A 12 11.12 -0.54 41.96
C GLY A 12 9.87 -0.21 41.14
N ARG A 13 10.04 0.75 40.24
CA ARG A 13 9.45 0.68 38.90
C ARG A 13 10.51 1.11 37.90
N TRP A 14 11.38 0.18 37.53
CA TRP A 14 12.08 0.24 36.26
C TRP A 14 11.00 0.47 35.21
N GLY A 15 11.00 1.65 34.60
CA GLY A 15 10.07 2.01 33.55
C GLY A 15 10.17 0.94 32.48
N ALA A 16 9.18 0.05 32.45
CA ALA A 16 9.06 -0.94 31.41
C ALA A 16 9.03 -0.15 30.10
N LYS A 17 10.12 -0.23 29.32
CA LYS A 17 10.07 0.11 27.91
C LYS A 17 8.95 -0.76 27.36
N GLN A 18 7.78 -0.16 27.17
CA GLN A 18 6.77 -0.75 26.33
C GLN A 18 7.42 -0.81 24.95
N HIS A 19 7.92 -2.00 24.64
CA HIS A 19 8.24 -2.37 23.29
C HIS A 19 6.88 -2.49 22.61
N SER A 20 6.36 -1.37 22.10
CA SER A 20 5.28 -1.39 21.13
C SER A 20 5.82 -2.21 19.98
N LYS A 21 5.51 -3.51 19.99
CA LYS A 21 5.68 -4.36 18.83
C LYS A 21 4.76 -3.77 17.79
N ILE A 22 5.30 -2.92 16.93
CA ILE A 22 4.73 -2.72 15.62
C ILE A 22 4.67 -4.14 15.07
N LEU A 23 3.46 -4.69 14.97
CA LEU A 23 3.24 -5.93 14.25
C LEU A 23 3.85 -5.68 12.88
N ASN A 24 4.97 -6.34 12.62
CA ASN A 24 5.64 -6.25 11.34
C ASN A 24 4.62 -6.72 10.31
N THR A 25 4.05 -5.77 9.56
CA THR A 25 3.27 -6.03 8.36
C THR A 25 4.27 -6.54 7.32
N GLN A 26 4.68 -7.80 7.47
CA GLN A 26 5.87 -8.45 6.94
C GLN A 26 6.03 -8.50 5.40
N GLY A 27 5.33 -7.68 4.62
CA GLY A 27 5.55 -7.70 3.16
C GLY A 27 5.01 -6.54 2.36
N ILE A 28 4.16 -5.68 2.92
CA ILE A 28 3.53 -4.60 2.14
C ILE A 28 3.96 -3.26 2.72
N THR A 29 5.22 -2.91 2.46
CA THR A 29 5.72 -1.57 2.73
C THR A 29 5.18 -0.61 1.65
N ILE A 30 4.93 0.66 2.00
CA ILE A 30 4.55 1.70 1.03
C ILE A 30 5.46 1.73 -0.21
N PRO A 31 6.80 1.63 -0.10
CA PRO A 31 7.66 1.54 -1.29
C PRO A 31 7.39 0.29 -2.16
N ALA A 32 7.06 -0.85 -1.55
CA ALA A 32 6.70 -2.07 -2.29
C ALA A 32 5.39 -1.90 -3.07
N ILE A 33 4.34 -1.33 -2.45
CA ILE A 33 3.06 -1.05 -3.12
C ILE A 33 3.28 -0.12 -4.32
N ARG A 34 4.08 0.95 -4.13
CA ARG A 34 4.38 1.90 -5.21
C ARG A 34 5.10 1.23 -6.39
N ARG A 35 6.01 0.28 -6.12
CA ARG A 35 6.69 -0.50 -7.17
C ARG A 35 5.69 -1.40 -7.91
N LEU A 36 4.84 -2.11 -7.18
CA LEU A 36 3.81 -2.98 -7.75
C LEU A 36 2.82 -2.19 -8.62
N LEU A 37 2.37 -1.02 -8.14
CA LEU A 37 1.45 -0.15 -8.89
C LEU A 37 2.09 0.33 -10.20
N ARG A 38 3.37 0.71 -10.19
CA ARG A 38 4.09 1.10 -11.42
C ARG A 38 4.13 -0.03 -12.44
N ILE A 39 4.50 -1.24 -12.00
CA ILE A 39 4.57 -2.40 -12.89
C ILE A 39 3.18 -2.73 -13.46
N PHE A 40 2.15 -2.70 -12.63
CA PHE A 40 0.77 -2.95 -13.04
C PHE A 40 0.27 -1.92 -14.06
N LEU A 41 0.51 -0.63 -13.82
CA LEU A 41 0.09 0.43 -14.74
C LEU A 41 0.87 0.39 -16.05
N SER A 42 2.17 0.10 -16.02
CA SER A 42 2.99 0.05 -17.24
C SER A 42 2.50 -1.01 -18.22
N SER A 43 2.18 -2.23 -17.77
CA SER A 43 1.66 -3.26 -18.68
C SER A 43 0.28 -2.89 -19.22
N HIS A 44 -0.57 -2.34 -18.36
CA HIS A 44 -1.95 -2.06 -18.70
C HIS A 44 -2.12 -0.84 -19.62
N ILE A 45 -1.29 0.19 -19.45
CA ILE A 45 -1.25 1.36 -20.33
C ILE A 45 -0.79 0.97 -21.73
N CYS A 46 0.23 0.11 -21.86
CA CYS A 46 0.66 -0.38 -23.18
C CYS A 46 -0.48 -1.12 -23.90
N ASP A 47 -1.18 -2.03 -23.22
CA ASP A 47 -2.32 -2.75 -23.79
C ASP A 47 -3.43 -1.76 -24.24
N ALA A 48 -3.75 -0.76 -23.42
CA ALA A 48 -4.75 0.25 -23.75
C ALA A 48 -4.35 1.14 -24.93
N ILE A 49 -3.08 1.51 -25.04
CA ILE A 49 -2.54 2.26 -26.19
C ILE A 49 -2.66 1.43 -27.46
N THR A 50 -2.33 0.14 -27.43
CA THR A 50 -2.50 -0.75 -28.58
C THR A 50 -3.96 -0.79 -29.08
N TYR A 51 -4.94 -0.78 -28.18
CA TYR A 51 -6.36 -0.70 -28.57
C TYR A 51 -6.74 0.66 -29.17
N ALA A 52 -6.18 1.75 -28.66
CA ALA A 52 -6.38 3.08 -29.23
C ALA A 52 -5.75 3.20 -30.63
N GLU A 53 -4.54 2.67 -30.81
CA GLU A 53 -3.81 2.62 -32.08
C GLU A 53 -4.52 1.74 -33.11
N HIS A 54 -5.04 0.58 -32.71
CA HIS A 54 -5.85 -0.28 -33.57
C HIS A 54 -7.10 0.45 -34.09
N GLY A 55 -7.66 1.34 -33.28
CA GLY A 55 -8.76 2.22 -33.67
C GLY A 55 -8.35 3.48 -34.45
N ASN A 56 -7.06 3.62 -34.81
CA ASN A 56 -6.46 4.82 -35.41
C ASN A 56 -6.77 6.13 -34.64
N ARG A 57 -6.85 6.04 -33.31
CA ARG A 57 -7.17 7.14 -32.39
C ARG A 57 -5.92 7.59 -31.65
N LYS A 58 -5.71 8.91 -31.57
CA LYS A 58 -4.63 9.53 -30.78
C LYS A 58 -4.98 9.69 -29.29
N THR A 59 -6.21 9.38 -28.91
CA THR A 59 -6.73 9.55 -27.55
C THR A 59 -7.22 8.21 -27.02
N VAL A 60 -6.67 7.78 -25.88
CA VAL A 60 -7.09 6.59 -25.15
C VAL A 60 -8.44 6.88 -24.48
N LYS A 61 -9.45 6.05 -24.76
CA LYS A 61 -10.78 6.13 -24.14
C LYS A 61 -10.89 5.14 -22.99
N GLY A 62 -11.87 5.36 -22.10
CA GLY A 62 -12.18 4.41 -21.03
C GLY A 62 -12.41 2.99 -21.55
N MET A 63 -13.05 2.85 -22.72
CA MET A 63 -13.25 1.55 -23.36
C MET A 63 -11.96 0.81 -23.71
N ASP A 64 -10.90 1.50 -24.15
CA ASP A 64 -9.62 0.87 -24.48
C ASP A 64 -8.96 0.27 -23.22
N VAL A 65 -9.11 0.96 -22.09
CA VAL A 65 -8.67 0.50 -20.75
C VAL A 65 -9.49 -0.71 -20.31
N ILE A 66 -10.82 -0.66 -20.44
CA ILE A 66 -11.72 -1.76 -20.05
C ILE A 66 -11.45 -3.00 -20.89
N TYR A 67 -11.20 -2.86 -22.20
CA TYR A 67 -10.85 -3.97 -23.06
C TYR A 67 -9.49 -4.57 -22.71
N ALA A 68 -8.49 -3.74 -22.41
CA ALA A 68 -7.21 -4.20 -21.89
C ALA A 68 -7.36 -4.95 -20.55
N LEU A 69 -8.27 -4.51 -19.67
CA LEU A 69 -8.52 -5.16 -18.38
C LEU A 69 -9.22 -6.51 -18.56
N LYS A 70 -10.21 -6.55 -19.45
CA LYS A 70 -10.93 -7.77 -19.81
C LYS A 70 -10.00 -8.85 -20.36
N ARG A 71 -9.02 -8.46 -21.19
CA ARG A 71 -7.99 -9.38 -21.70
C ARG A 71 -7.15 -10.02 -20.59
N GLN A 72 -6.86 -9.28 -19.52
CA GLN A 72 -6.10 -9.80 -18.36
C GLN A 72 -6.97 -10.50 -17.31
N GLY A 73 -8.28 -10.68 -17.56
CA GLY A 73 -9.22 -11.25 -16.59
C GLY A 73 -9.53 -10.35 -15.39
N ARG A 74 -9.22 -9.04 -15.49
CA ARG A 74 -9.40 -8.04 -14.42
C ARG A 74 -10.56 -7.11 -14.73
N THR A 75 -11.69 -7.67 -15.14
CA THR A 75 -12.85 -6.89 -15.61
C THR A 75 -13.33 -5.92 -14.54
N LEU A 76 -13.43 -4.64 -14.92
CA LEU A 76 -13.98 -3.58 -14.08
C LEU A 76 -15.45 -3.36 -14.44
N TYR A 77 -16.35 -3.64 -13.49
CA TYR A 77 -17.79 -3.44 -13.65
C TYR A 77 -18.18 -1.97 -13.46
N GLY A 78 -19.21 -1.52 -14.17
CA GLY A 78 -19.78 -0.16 -14.02
C GLY A 78 -19.27 0.89 -14.99
N PHE A 79 -18.47 0.50 -16.00
CA PHE A 79 -17.88 1.43 -16.97
C PHE A 79 -18.30 1.17 -18.44
N ALA A 80 -19.49 0.60 -18.68
CA ALA A 80 -20.01 0.44 -20.04
C ALA A 80 -20.72 1.73 -20.50
N GLY A 81 -20.01 2.58 -21.24
CA GLY A 81 -20.53 3.83 -21.81
C GLY A 81 -19.76 4.25 -23.05
#